data_AF-A0A8T3VZQ2-F1
#
_entry.id   AF-A0A8T3VZQ2-F1
#
_cell.length_a   1.000
_cell.length_b   1.000
_cell.length_c   1.000
_cell.angle_alpha   90.00
_cell.angle_beta   90.00
_cell.angle_gamma   90.00
#
_symmetry.space_group_name_H-M   'P 1'
#
loop_
_entity.id
_entity.type
_entity.pdbx_description
1 polymer ?
#
loop_
_entity_poly.entity_id
_entity_poly.type
_entity_poly.pdbx_seq_one_letter_code
_entity_poly.pdbx_strand_id
1 'polypeptide(L)'
;MAFSIRLCPYCGGAINSDEAGYYVCEECEKRTYRSRTNSMAYLLNKPYEEDYKKILDTADISAEKALDMIEEIITEAEEPDADMFFTRGFVFAKLGEDGKAHIDWKKGLELLQDVRFIDAYIIPVCKSIMEIMYLKETEFIEFNPREYIDSISTEFSLKCEAPTRGIFYITTYRVFRIAIQGGTLENDDDVYSTIISKLIGRILVYGRNFRTVCDIIEEALEDFHYNPDTYIEDDNLKLHLSDLLRQKYLTLSKDFSDEHITRIFRHWNDENMYELEYWMTELIDSLEDVSLLQKLHDLVSSEKEGYDLDQAVEDYARKFLLLDKDGNDLSKEA
;
A
#
# COMPACT_ATOMS: atom_id res chain seq x y z
N MET A 1 -14.55 -5.63 -0.86
CA MET A 1 -14.45 -6.11 0.54
C MET A 1 -14.24 -4.90 1.46
N ALA A 2 -14.84 -4.84 2.65
CA ALA A 2 -14.62 -3.72 3.58
C ALA A 2 -13.19 -3.81 4.16
N PHE A 3 -12.49 -2.67 4.25
CA PHE A 3 -11.20 -2.60 4.91
C PHE A 3 -11.39 -2.85 6.41
N SER A 4 -11.09 -4.09 6.83
CA SER A 4 -11.09 -4.47 8.23
C SER A 4 -9.70 -4.23 8.80
N ILE A 5 -9.64 -3.45 9.88
CA ILE A 5 -8.44 -3.23 10.68
C ILE A 5 -8.78 -3.44 12.14
N ARG A 6 -7.76 -3.78 12.92
CA ARG A 6 -7.88 -3.95 14.39
C ARG A 6 -7.23 -2.83 15.17
N LEU A 7 -6.26 -2.16 14.57
CA LEU A 7 -5.50 -1.06 15.17
C LEU A 7 -5.50 0.12 14.19
N CYS A 8 -5.36 1.32 14.73
CA CYS A 8 -5.20 2.53 13.93
C CYS A 8 -3.96 2.40 13.04
N PRO A 9 -4.07 2.56 11.71
CA PRO A 9 -2.94 2.37 10.80
C PRO A 9 -1.87 3.47 10.93
N TYR A 10 -2.16 4.55 11.66
CA TYR A 10 -1.24 5.66 11.88
C TYR A 10 -0.41 5.50 13.16
N CYS A 11 -1.07 5.18 14.29
CA CYS A 11 -0.41 5.15 15.60
C CYS A 11 -0.45 3.80 16.33
N GLY A 12 -1.21 2.82 15.82
CA GLY A 12 -1.35 1.51 16.47
C GLY A 12 -2.30 1.49 17.67
N GLY A 13 -2.95 2.62 17.98
CA GLY A 13 -3.94 2.73 19.05
C GLY A 13 -5.23 1.97 18.73
N ALA A 14 -6.04 1.76 19.77
CA ALA A 14 -7.37 1.16 19.65
C ALA A 14 -8.29 2.00 18.76
N ILE A 15 -9.27 1.34 18.15
CA ILE A 15 -10.23 1.95 17.24
C ILE A 15 -11.65 1.53 17.58
N ASN A 16 -12.58 2.48 17.42
CA ASN A 16 -14.01 2.22 17.51
C ASN A 16 -14.65 2.33 16.12
N SER A 17 -15.63 1.49 15.83
CA SER A 17 -16.43 1.63 14.62
C SER A 17 -17.50 2.70 14.80
N ASP A 18 -17.55 3.68 13.90
CA ASP A 18 -18.63 4.65 13.81
C ASP A 18 -19.72 4.14 12.85
N GLU A 19 -20.97 4.55 13.08
CA GLU A 19 -22.09 4.27 12.16
C GLU A 19 -21.88 4.90 10.78
N ALA A 20 -21.12 5.99 10.69
CA ALA A 20 -20.85 6.77 9.48
C ALA A 20 -19.78 6.17 8.53
N GLY A 21 -19.44 4.89 8.67
CA GLY A 21 -18.60 4.20 7.66
C GLY A 21 -17.09 4.23 7.88
N TYR A 22 -16.59 4.83 8.97
CA TYR A 22 -15.16 4.87 9.32
C TYR A 22 -14.90 4.31 10.73
N TYR A 23 -13.65 3.96 11.01
CA TYR A 23 -13.12 3.73 12.34
C TYR A 23 -12.56 5.03 12.92
N VAL A 24 -12.69 5.25 14.22
CA VAL A 24 -12.11 6.39 14.95
C VAL A 24 -11.06 5.86 15.91
N CYS A 25 -9.83 6.38 15.81
CA CYS A 25 -8.78 6.05 16.76
C CYS A 25 -8.99 6.75 18.11
N GLU A 26 -8.86 6.00 19.20
CA GLU A 26 -8.99 6.52 20.57
C GLU A 26 -7.80 7.39 21.01
N GLU A 27 -6.65 7.28 20.32
CA GLU A 27 -5.41 7.97 20.71
C GLU A 27 -5.12 9.19 19.85
N CYS A 28 -5.17 9.05 18.51
CA CYS A 28 -4.83 10.14 17.59
C CYS A 28 -6.04 10.76 16.91
N GLU A 29 -7.27 10.33 17.25
CA GLU A 29 -8.55 10.80 16.69
C GLU A 29 -8.70 10.69 15.16
N LYS A 30 -7.70 10.15 14.46
CA LYS A 30 -7.74 9.94 13.02
C LYS A 30 -8.87 8.98 12.67
N ARG A 31 -9.53 9.28 11.56
CA ARG A 31 -10.66 8.54 11.02
C ARG A 31 -10.18 7.72 9.83
N THR A 32 -10.43 6.41 9.88
CA THR A 32 -10.00 5.48 8.85
C THR A 32 -11.23 4.88 8.17
N TYR A 33 -11.43 5.19 6.89
CA TYR A 33 -12.60 4.82 6.12
C TYR A 33 -12.59 3.33 5.79
N ARG A 34 -13.74 2.68 5.97
CA ARG A 34 -13.89 1.24 5.68
C ARG A 34 -13.96 0.95 4.19
N SER A 35 -14.51 1.86 3.41
CA SER A 35 -14.58 1.72 1.95
C SER A 35 -13.32 2.28 1.32
N ARG A 36 -12.50 1.41 0.71
CA ARG A 36 -11.29 1.81 -0.04
C ARG A 36 -11.59 2.20 -1.48
N THR A 37 -12.83 2.07 -1.93
CA THR A 37 -13.24 2.45 -3.29
C THR A 37 -13.98 3.78 -3.34
N ASN A 38 -14.29 4.40 -2.19
CA ASN A 38 -14.97 5.68 -2.18
C ASN A 38 -13.99 6.82 -2.52
N SER A 39 -13.83 7.10 -3.82
CA SER A 39 -12.99 8.20 -4.31
C SER A 39 -13.52 9.60 -3.99
N MET A 40 -14.71 9.71 -3.38
CA MET A 40 -15.32 10.97 -2.97
C MET A 40 -15.36 11.13 -1.45
N ALA A 41 -14.64 10.27 -0.71
CA ALA A 41 -14.67 10.27 0.75
C ALA A 41 -14.28 11.63 1.37
N TYR A 42 -13.37 12.37 0.73
CA TYR A 42 -12.91 13.69 1.19
C TYR A 42 -13.96 14.80 1.01
N LEU A 43 -14.93 14.62 0.12
CA LEU A 43 -15.96 15.61 -0.22
C LEU A 43 -17.19 15.57 0.70
N LEU A 44 -17.30 14.56 1.56
CA LEU A 44 -18.53 14.33 2.34
C LEU A 44 -18.83 15.50 3.29
N ASN A 45 -20.02 16.11 3.12
CA ASN A 45 -20.52 17.24 3.89
C ASN A 45 -19.65 18.51 3.75
N LYS A 46 -19.02 18.70 2.58
CA LYS A 46 -18.19 19.86 2.29
C LYS A 46 -18.96 20.91 1.46
N PRO A 47 -18.59 22.20 1.58
CA PRO A 47 -18.98 23.19 0.59
C PRO A 47 -18.56 22.70 -0.80
N TYR A 48 -19.42 22.90 -1.82
CA TYR A 48 -19.16 22.50 -3.21
C TYR A 48 -19.07 20.99 -3.50
N GLU A 49 -19.52 20.12 -2.59
CA GLU A 49 -19.54 18.67 -2.80
C GLU A 49 -20.17 18.27 -4.16
N GLU A 50 -21.30 18.85 -4.53
CA GLU A 50 -21.99 18.53 -5.80
C GLU A 50 -21.23 19.02 -7.04
N ASP A 51 -20.54 20.16 -6.95
CA ASP A 51 -19.74 20.69 -8.06
C ASP A 51 -18.51 19.80 -8.29
N TYR A 52 -17.82 19.40 -7.22
CA TYR A 52 -16.67 18.50 -7.31
C TYR A 52 -17.08 17.10 -7.77
N LYS A 53 -18.23 16.56 -7.33
CA LYS A 53 -18.79 15.31 -7.87
C LYS A 53 -18.96 15.40 -9.38
N LYS A 54 -19.58 16.48 -9.86
CA LYS A 54 -19.79 16.70 -11.29
C LYS A 54 -18.48 16.79 -12.06
N ILE A 55 -17.44 17.41 -11.50
CA ILE A 55 -16.10 17.47 -12.10
C ILE A 55 -15.52 16.07 -12.22
N LEU A 56 -15.55 15.28 -11.14
CA LEU A 56 -15.01 13.92 -11.12
C LEU A 56 -15.75 12.99 -12.10
N ASP A 57 -17.09 13.07 -12.15
CA ASP A 57 -17.90 12.32 -13.12
C ASP A 57 -17.58 12.75 -14.56
N THR A 58 -17.30 14.05 -14.77
CA THR A 58 -16.87 14.55 -16.08
C THR A 58 -15.47 14.06 -16.43
N ALA A 59 -14.57 13.92 -15.46
CA ALA A 59 -13.19 13.48 -15.68
C ALA A 59 -13.11 12.04 -16.23
N ASP A 60 -14.05 11.17 -15.83
CA ASP A 60 -14.16 9.81 -16.37
C ASP A 60 -14.65 9.79 -17.85
N ILE A 61 -15.21 10.90 -18.36
CA ILE A 61 -15.69 11.03 -19.75
C ILE A 61 -14.73 11.88 -20.61
N SER A 62 -14.24 13.00 -20.05
CA SER A 62 -13.29 13.92 -20.69
C SER A 62 -12.55 14.70 -19.59
N ALA A 63 -11.33 14.27 -19.32
CA ALA A 63 -10.49 14.89 -18.30
C ALA A 63 -10.09 16.33 -18.66
N GLU A 64 -10.03 16.69 -19.95
CA GLU A 64 -9.77 18.07 -20.39
C GLU A 64 -10.92 19.01 -20.00
N LYS A 65 -12.17 18.57 -20.20
CA LYS A 65 -13.34 19.37 -19.78
C LYS A 65 -13.43 19.48 -18.26
N ALA A 66 -13.11 18.41 -17.55
CA ALA A 66 -13.06 18.44 -16.10
C ALA A 66 -11.97 19.40 -15.61
N LEU A 67 -10.86 19.52 -16.35
CA LEU A 67 -9.79 20.46 -16.03
C LEU A 67 -10.26 21.91 -16.20
N ASP A 68 -10.90 22.23 -17.33
CA ASP A 68 -11.48 23.56 -17.55
C ASP A 68 -12.44 23.95 -16.41
N MET A 69 -13.28 23.00 -15.97
CA MET A 69 -14.25 23.24 -14.89
C MET A 69 -13.58 23.52 -13.54
N ILE A 70 -12.56 22.75 -13.15
CA ILE A 70 -11.89 22.97 -11.86
C ILE A 70 -10.99 24.21 -11.88
N GLU A 71 -10.41 24.57 -13.03
CA GLU A 71 -9.63 25.80 -13.19
C GLU A 71 -10.51 27.06 -13.09
N GLU A 72 -11.73 27.01 -13.63
CA GLU A 72 -12.73 28.07 -13.46
C GLU A 72 -13.06 28.27 -11.98
N ILE A 73 -13.39 27.18 -11.25
CA ILE A 73 -13.69 27.24 -9.81
C ILE A 73 -12.52 27.82 -9.01
N ILE A 74 -11.29 27.36 -9.27
CA ILE A 74 -10.10 27.85 -8.55
C ILE A 74 -9.84 29.33 -8.83
N THR A 75 -10.09 29.79 -10.06
CA THR A 75 -9.87 31.18 -10.46
C THR A 75 -10.91 32.13 -9.85
N GLU A 76 -12.14 31.66 -9.70
CA GLU A 76 -13.24 32.44 -9.11
C GLU A 76 -13.27 32.40 -7.58
N ALA A 77 -12.58 31.43 -6.96
CA ALA A 77 -12.50 31.30 -5.51
C ALA A 77 -11.70 32.46 -4.87
N GLU A 78 -12.32 33.15 -3.91
CA GLU A 78 -11.63 34.18 -3.11
C GLU A 78 -10.47 33.58 -2.29
N GLU A 79 -10.69 32.39 -1.72
CA GLU A 79 -9.70 31.60 -0.98
C GLU A 79 -9.78 30.13 -1.41
N PRO A 80 -8.88 29.68 -2.31
CA PRO A 80 -8.82 28.27 -2.70
C PRO A 80 -8.51 27.36 -1.50
N ASP A 81 -9.25 26.25 -1.37
CA ASP A 81 -9.09 25.29 -0.29
C ASP A 81 -8.37 24.01 -0.72
N ALA A 82 -8.14 23.11 0.23
CA ALA A 82 -7.50 21.83 -0.03
C ALA A 82 -8.25 20.97 -1.07
N ASP A 83 -9.58 20.96 -1.01
CA ASP A 83 -10.43 20.07 -1.80
C ASP A 83 -10.37 20.44 -3.29
N MET A 84 -10.25 21.74 -3.60
CA MET A 84 -10.02 22.23 -4.97
C MET A 84 -8.73 21.67 -5.58
N PHE A 85 -7.61 21.76 -4.86
CA PHE A 85 -6.32 21.24 -5.37
C PHE A 85 -6.31 19.73 -5.44
N PHE A 86 -6.93 19.03 -4.47
CA PHE A 86 -7.07 17.58 -4.57
C PHE A 86 -7.90 17.17 -5.80
N THR A 87 -9.02 17.84 -6.04
CA THR A 87 -9.87 17.61 -7.22
C THR A 87 -9.09 17.82 -8.51
N ARG A 88 -8.37 18.93 -8.65
CA ARG A 88 -7.55 19.19 -9.85
C ARG A 88 -6.42 18.18 -10.00
N GLY A 89 -5.79 17.77 -8.91
CA GLY A 89 -4.78 16.71 -8.91
C GLY A 89 -5.33 15.37 -9.44
N PHE A 90 -6.57 15.01 -9.09
CA PHE A 90 -7.23 13.82 -9.65
C PHE A 90 -7.49 13.96 -11.15
N VAL A 91 -7.90 15.15 -11.60
CA VAL A 91 -8.07 15.42 -13.04
C VAL A 91 -6.75 15.33 -13.79
N PHE A 92 -5.65 15.88 -13.25
CA PHE A 92 -4.32 15.71 -13.85
C PHE A 92 -3.88 14.26 -13.91
N ALA A 93 -4.16 13.46 -12.88
CA ALA A 93 -3.86 12.03 -12.91
C ALA A 93 -4.61 11.30 -14.04
N LYS A 94 -5.88 11.66 -14.28
CA LYS A 94 -6.68 11.12 -15.40
C LYS A 94 -6.13 11.52 -16.77
N LEU A 95 -5.45 12.66 -16.87
CA LEU A 95 -4.72 13.09 -18.07
C LEU A 95 -3.36 12.40 -18.23
N GLY A 96 -2.95 11.52 -17.30
CA GLY A 96 -1.62 10.92 -17.29
C GLY A 96 -0.50 11.87 -16.89
N GLU A 97 -0.84 13.03 -16.31
CA GLU A 97 0.06 14.11 -15.89
C GLU A 97 0.44 13.95 -14.41
N ASP A 98 1.07 12.82 -14.08
CA ASP A 98 1.38 12.39 -12.71
C ASP A 98 2.22 13.41 -11.91
N GLY A 99 3.16 14.10 -12.57
CA GLY A 99 3.91 15.18 -11.94
C GLY A 99 3.05 16.39 -11.51
N LYS A 100 2.08 16.80 -12.34
CA LYS A 100 1.15 17.90 -12.00
C LYS A 100 0.17 17.47 -10.91
N ALA A 101 -0.32 16.23 -10.99
CA ALA A 101 -1.17 15.64 -9.96
C ALA A 101 -0.51 15.67 -8.58
N HIS A 102 0.76 15.25 -8.51
CA HIS A 102 1.52 15.27 -7.27
C HIS A 102 1.70 16.70 -6.71
N ILE A 103 2.05 17.68 -7.55
CA ILE A 103 2.18 19.09 -7.12
C ILE A 103 0.86 19.59 -6.50
N ASP A 104 -0.27 19.26 -7.11
CA ASP A 104 -1.59 19.65 -6.63
C ASP A 104 -1.98 18.96 -5.32
N TRP A 105 -1.74 17.66 -5.19
CA TRP A 105 -1.98 16.95 -3.93
C TRP A 105 -1.12 17.51 -2.80
N LYS A 106 0.15 17.83 -3.08
CA LYS A 106 1.03 18.51 -2.13
C LYS A 106 0.45 19.86 -1.73
N LYS A 107 -0.03 20.65 -2.69
CA LYS A 107 -0.65 21.94 -2.39
C LYS A 107 -1.92 21.80 -1.53
N GLY A 108 -2.74 20.81 -1.84
CA GLY A 108 -3.92 20.46 -1.04
C GLY A 108 -3.55 20.09 0.40
N LEU A 109 -2.50 19.30 0.59
CA LEU A 109 -1.99 18.96 1.93
C LEU A 109 -1.51 20.20 2.70
N GLU A 110 -0.83 21.15 2.07
CA GLU A 110 -0.42 22.40 2.73
C GLU A 110 -1.63 23.13 3.33
N LEU A 111 -2.74 23.17 2.59
CA LEU A 111 -3.98 23.86 2.97
C LEU A 111 -4.89 23.07 3.92
N LEU A 112 -4.70 21.75 4.01
CA LEU A 112 -5.52 20.89 4.85
C LEU A 112 -5.37 21.25 6.34
N GLN A 113 -6.45 21.71 6.98
CA GLN A 113 -6.41 22.10 8.40
C GLN A 113 -6.68 20.92 9.33
N ASP A 114 -7.64 20.06 8.99
CA ASP A 114 -8.05 18.94 9.83
C ASP A 114 -7.48 17.61 9.32
N VAL A 115 -6.32 17.25 9.87
CA VAL A 115 -5.61 16.01 9.52
C VAL A 115 -6.27 14.74 10.08
N ARG A 116 -7.34 14.85 10.88
CA ARG A 116 -8.09 13.66 11.35
C ARG A 116 -8.78 12.93 10.20
N PHE A 117 -9.08 13.63 9.12
CA PHE A 117 -9.71 13.08 7.92
C PHE A 117 -8.72 12.74 6.81
N ILE A 118 -7.41 12.69 7.11
CA ILE A 118 -6.39 12.53 6.06
C ILE A 118 -6.58 11.24 5.23
N ASP A 119 -7.11 10.17 5.84
CA ASP A 119 -7.43 8.91 5.14
C ASP A 119 -8.43 9.09 3.99
N ALA A 120 -9.34 10.08 4.10
CA ALA A 120 -10.32 10.40 3.07
C ALA A 120 -9.66 10.89 1.77
N TYR A 121 -8.47 11.49 1.88
CA TYR A 121 -7.64 11.96 0.77
C TYR A 121 -6.69 10.87 0.26
N ILE A 122 -6.20 9.99 1.15
CA ILE A 122 -5.33 8.86 0.76
C ILE A 122 -6.05 7.93 -0.21
N ILE A 123 -7.34 7.64 0.03
CA ILE A 123 -8.13 6.71 -0.82
C ILE A 123 -8.15 7.12 -2.30
N PRO A 124 -8.64 8.34 -2.67
CA PRO A 124 -8.66 8.74 -4.07
C PRO A 124 -7.26 8.92 -4.66
N VAL A 125 -6.26 9.38 -3.89
CA VAL A 125 -4.87 9.45 -4.35
C VAL A 125 -4.35 8.06 -4.72
N CYS A 126 -4.56 7.06 -3.86
CA CYS A 126 -4.15 5.67 -4.15
C CYS A 126 -4.89 5.09 -5.36
N LYS A 127 -6.17 5.45 -5.56
CA LYS A 127 -6.91 5.10 -6.77
C LYS A 127 -6.28 5.70 -8.02
N SER A 128 -5.94 6.99 -7.99
CA SER A 128 -5.26 7.65 -9.11
C SER A 128 -3.87 7.07 -9.37
N ILE A 129 -3.10 6.76 -8.33
CA ILE A 129 -1.81 6.04 -8.45
C ILE A 129 -2.02 4.70 -9.14
N MET A 130 -3.01 3.92 -8.71
CA MET A 130 -3.33 2.62 -9.32
C MET A 130 -3.69 2.77 -10.81
N GLU A 131 -4.52 3.74 -11.17
CA GLU A 131 -4.90 4.02 -12.56
C GLU A 131 -3.68 4.45 -13.40
N ILE A 132 -2.79 5.28 -12.85
CA ILE A 132 -1.52 5.65 -13.51
C ILE A 132 -0.65 4.40 -13.71
N MET A 133 -0.46 3.58 -12.68
CA MET A 133 0.34 2.35 -12.79
C MET A 133 -0.20 1.43 -13.88
N TYR A 134 -1.52 1.22 -13.91
CA TYR A 134 -2.19 0.41 -14.93
C TYR A 134 -1.97 0.99 -16.32
N LEU A 135 -2.27 2.28 -16.53
CA LEU A 135 -2.09 2.96 -17.81
C LEU A 135 -0.65 2.84 -18.32
N LYS A 136 0.34 3.15 -17.47
CA LYS A 136 1.75 3.14 -17.85
C LYS A 136 2.24 1.73 -18.18
N GLU A 137 1.80 0.72 -17.44
CA GLU A 137 2.13 -0.68 -17.74
C GLU A 137 1.48 -1.15 -19.06
N THR A 138 0.20 -0.86 -19.27
CA THR A 138 -0.52 -1.19 -20.52
C THR A 138 0.06 -0.47 -21.74
N GLU A 139 0.51 0.78 -21.60
CA GLU A 139 1.10 1.56 -22.68
C GLU A 139 2.62 1.38 -22.81
N PHE A 140 3.23 0.51 -22.00
CA PHE A 140 4.68 0.27 -21.95
C PHE A 140 5.51 1.56 -21.73
N ILE A 141 4.98 2.46 -20.92
CA ILE A 141 5.65 3.70 -20.53
C ILE A 141 6.51 3.43 -19.30
N GLU A 142 7.79 3.80 -19.38
CA GLU A 142 8.70 3.71 -18.25
C GLU A 142 8.17 4.54 -17.06
N PHE A 143 7.93 3.85 -15.95
CA PHE A 143 7.41 4.44 -14.73
C PHE A 143 8.01 3.70 -13.54
N ASN A 144 8.35 4.44 -12.49
CA ASN A 144 8.87 3.88 -11.25
C ASN A 144 7.80 4.04 -10.14
N PRO A 145 6.90 3.05 -9.96
CA PRO A 145 5.84 3.15 -8.96
C PRO A 145 6.36 3.33 -7.55
N ARG A 146 7.53 2.76 -7.25
CA ARG A 146 8.12 2.85 -5.92
C ARG A 146 8.46 4.29 -5.58
N GLU A 147 9.28 4.94 -6.40
CA GLU A 147 9.68 6.33 -6.16
C GLU A 147 8.48 7.27 -6.13
N TYR A 148 7.49 7.04 -6.99
CA TYR A 148 6.28 7.86 -7.03
C TYR A 148 5.42 7.71 -5.77
N ILE A 149 5.14 6.48 -5.33
CA ILE A 149 4.36 6.21 -4.10
C ILE A 149 5.12 6.70 -2.87
N ASP A 150 6.42 6.44 -2.77
CA ASP A 150 7.25 6.86 -1.64
C ASP A 150 7.30 8.40 -1.53
N SER A 151 7.37 9.10 -2.66
CA SER A 151 7.38 10.56 -2.68
C SER A 151 6.07 11.16 -2.19
N ILE A 152 4.92 10.71 -2.71
CA ILE A 152 3.61 11.21 -2.29
C ILE A 152 3.33 10.85 -0.83
N SER A 153 3.56 9.60 -0.44
CA SER A 153 3.34 9.16 0.94
C SER A 153 4.21 9.94 1.93
N THR A 154 5.42 10.35 1.55
CA THR A 154 6.27 11.21 2.39
C THR A 154 5.59 12.56 2.67
N GLU A 155 4.95 13.19 1.68
CA GLU A 155 4.21 14.45 1.88
C GLU A 155 3.03 14.25 2.87
N PHE A 156 2.33 13.12 2.77
CA PHE A 156 1.27 12.75 3.71
C PHE A 156 1.79 12.46 5.12
N SER A 157 2.91 11.74 5.22
CA SER A 157 3.56 11.42 6.50
C SER A 157 3.99 12.69 7.22
N LEU A 158 4.59 13.64 6.50
CA LEU A 158 4.94 14.96 7.03
C LEU A 158 3.70 15.74 7.48
N LYS A 159 2.61 15.72 6.70
CA LYS A 159 1.40 16.47 7.03
C LYS A 159 0.69 15.97 8.29
N CYS A 160 0.63 14.64 8.48
CA CYS A 160 -0.12 14.05 9.60
C CYS A 160 0.74 13.55 10.76
N GLU A 161 2.05 13.80 10.69
CA GLU A 161 3.06 13.40 11.67
C GLU A 161 2.96 11.92 12.04
N ALA A 162 2.76 11.07 11.03
CA ALA A 162 2.62 9.63 11.20
C ALA A 162 3.13 8.87 9.96
N PRO A 163 3.64 7.64 10.11
CA PRO A 163 4.06 6.82 8.98
C PRO A 163 2.88 6.50 8.04
N THR A 164 3.04 6.70 6.74
CA THR A 164 1.97 6.44 5.76
C THR A 164 2.36 5.54 4.59
N ARG A 165 3.65 5.19 4.38
CA ARG A 165 4.05 4.31 3.26
C ARG A 165 3.27 3.01 3.24
N GLY A 166 3.19 2.32 4.37
CA GLY A 166 2.45 1.07 4.49
C GLY A 166 0.98 1.19 4.11
N ILE A 167 0.27 2.25 4.56
CA ILE A 167 -1.14 2.43 4.21
C ILE A 167 -1.33 2.77 2.73
N PHE A 168 -0.40 3.50 2.11
CA PHE A 168 -0.43 3.78 0.67
C PHE A 168 -0.33 2.50 -0.15
N TYR A 169 0.70 1.68 0.08
CA TYR A 169 0.87 0.42 -0.66
C TYR A 169 -0.31 -0.54 -0.47
N ILE A 170 -0.77 -0.69 0.77
CA ILE A 170 -1.93 -1.55 1.08
C ILE A 170 -3.21 -1.04 0.40
N THR A 171 -3.43 0.28 0.42
CA THR A 171 -4.63 0.88 -0.19
C THR A 171 -4.58 0.76 -1.70
N THR A 172 -3.46 1.06 -2.34
CA THR A 172 -3.25 0.89 -3.79
C THR A 172 -3.48 -0.56 -4.22
N TYR A 173 -2.92 -1.54 -3.50
CA TYR A 173 -3.15 -2.97 -3.75
C TYR A 173 -4.65 -3.33 -3.70
N ARG A 174 -5.33 -2.96 -2.61
CA ARG A 174 -6.76 -3.30 -2.45
C ARG A 174 -7.65 -2.61 -3.47
N VAL A 175 -7.35 -1.35 -3.81
CA VAL A 175 -8.08 -0.63 -4.86
C VAL A 175 -7.90 -1.33 -6.20
N PHE A 176 -6.67 -1.75 -6.53
CA PHE A 176 -6.39 -2.44 -7.79
C PHE A 176 -7.11 -3.77 -7.88
N ARG A 177 -6.99 -4.61 -6.85
CA ARG A 177 -7.68 -5.90 -6.75
C ARG A 177 -9.20 -5.77 -6.91
N ILE A 178 -9.80 -4.78 -6.24
CA ILE A 178 -11.25 -4.52 -6.37
C ILE A 178 -11.61 -4.04 -7.78
N ALA A 179 -10.78 -3.21 -8.41
CA ALA A 179 -11.04 -2.71 -9.76
C ALA A 179 -11.04 -3.85 -10.79
N ILE A 180 -10.12 -4.81 -10.67
CA ILE A 180 -10.04 -6.00 -11.52
C ILE A 180 -11.23 -6.94 -11.25
N GLN A 181 -11.48 -7.32 -9.99
CA GLN A 181 -12.60 -8.19 -9.62
C GLN A 181 -13.97 -7.59 -9.96
N GLY A 182 -14.07 -6.26 -9.91
CA GLY A 182 -15.28 -5.50 -10.26
C GLY A 182 -15.45 -5.23 -11.75
N GLY A 183 -14.48 -5.60 -12.60
CA GLY A 183 -14.51 -5.36 -14.05
C GLY A 183 -14.43 -3.87 -14.43
N THR A 184 -13.90 -3.02 -13.55
CA THR A 184 -13.65 -1.61 -13.84
C THR A 184 -12.41 -1.42 -14.71
N LEU A 185 -11.42 -2.31 -14.55
CA LEU A 185 -10.27 -2.43 -15.43
C LEU A 185 -10.35 -3.77 -16.17
N GLU A 186 -9.76 -3.81 -17.37
CA GLU A 186 -9.64 -5.07 -18.09
C GLU A 186 -8.72 -6.02 -17.31
N ASN A 187 -9.11 -7.29 -17.26
CA ASN A 187 -8.29 -8.31 -16.63
C ASN A 187 -7.20 -8.76 -17.61
N ASP A 188 -6.08 -8.04 -17.60
CA ASP A 188 -4.83 -8.46 -18.22
C ASP A 188 -3.94 -9.07 -17.13
N ASP A 189 -3.80 -10.39 -17.15
CA ASP A 189 -3.10 -11.15 -16.11
C ASP A 189 -1.61 -10.77 -16.01
N ASP A 190 -0.99 -10.39 -17.13
CA ASP A 190 0.43 -9.99 -17.16
C ASP A 190 0.62 -8.61 -16.52
N VAL A 191 -0.25 -7.65 -16.85
CA VAL A 191 -0.27 -6.31 -16.23
C VAL A 191 -0.57 -6.43 -14.73
N TYR A 192 -1.57 -7.25 -14.36
CA TYR A 192 -1.93 -7.48 -12.97
C TYR A 192 -0.77 -8.07 -12.17
N SER A 193 -0.15 -9.15 -12.67
CA SER A 193 0.99 -9.81 -12.03
C SER A 193 2.17 -8.86 -11.83
N THR A 194 2.49 -8.07 -12.86
CA THR A 194 3.60 -7.13 -12.82
C THR A 194 3.38 -6.02 -11.79
N ILE A 195 2.18 -5.46 -11.71
CA ILE A 195 1.87 -4.40 -10.75
C ILE A 195 1.81 -4.96 -9.31
N ILE A 196 1.13 -6.09 -9.11
CA ILE A 196 0.93 -6.67 -7.78
C ILE A 196 2.26 -7.13 -7.18
N SER A 197 3.16 -7.72 -7.96
CA SER A 197 4.50 -8.11 -7.46
C SER A 197 5.28 -6.91 -6.93
N LYS A 198 5.24 -5.76 -7.63
CA LYS A 198 5.85 -4.49 -7.18
C LYS A 198 5.22 -3.99 -5.87
N LEU A 199 3.90 -4.11 -5.72
CA LEU A 199 3.18 -3.68 -4.51
C LEU A 199 3.44 -4.61 -3.31
N ILE A 200 3.36 -5.93 -3.49
CA ILE A 200 3.54 -6.91 -2.40
C ILE A 200 4.93 -6.81 -1.78
N GLY A 201 5.99 -6.71 -2.60
CA GLY A 201 7.34 -6.53 -2.09
C GLY A 201 7.46 -5.33 -1.15
N ARG A 202 6.74 -4.24 -1.44
CA ARG A 202 6.71 -3.04 -0.60
C ARG A 202 5.78 -3.15 0.60
N ILE A 203 4.71 -3.93 0.51
CA ILE A 203 3.84 -4.26 1.65
C ILE A 203 4.59 -5.12 2.67
N LEU A 204 5.44 -6.05 2.24
CA LEU A 204 6.28 -6.84 3.14
C LEU A 204 7.25 -5.97 3.94
N VAL A 205 7.75 -4.90 3.33
CA VAL A 205 8.68 -3.95 3.97
C VAL A 205 7.96 -2.93 4.86
N TYR A 206 6.98 -2.21 4.33
CA TYR A 206 6.36 -1.07 5.02
C TYR A 206 5.07 -1.44 5.79
N GLY A 207 4.59 -2.67 5.65
CA GLY A 207 3.40 -3.16 6.33
C GLY A 207 3.67 -3.43 7.81
N ARG A 208 3.42 -2.43 8.66
CA ARG A 208 3.65 -2.50 10.14
C ARG A 208 2.80 -3.53 10.89
N ASN A 209 1.70 -3.99 10.30
CA ASN A 209 0.80 -4.96 10.92
C ASN A 209 0.90 -6.30 10.21
N PHE A 210 1.65 -7.25 10.80
CA PHE A 210 1.86 -8.56 10.18
C PHE A 210 0.56 -9.32 9.91
N ARG A 211 -0.51 -9.12 10.69
CA ARG A 211 -1.81 -9.78 10.42
C ARG A 211 -2.38 -9.27 9.10
N THR A 212 -2.39 -7.94 8.89
CA THR A 212 -2.83 -7.34 7.62
C THR A 212 -1.92 -7.74 6.46
N VAL A 213 -0.61 -7.85 6.69
CA VAL A 213 0.34 -8.35 5.68
C VAL A 213 0.02 -9.81 5.33
N CYS A 214 -0.26 -10.67 6.32
CA CYS A 214 -0.63 -12.06 6.10
C CYS A 214 -1.92 -12.20 5.29
N ASP A 215 -2.95 -11.42 5.62
CA ASP A 215 -4.21 -11.40 4.88
C ASP A 215 -3.96 -11.03 3.41
N ILE A 216 -3.14 -10.01 3.15
CA ILE A 216 -2.81 -9.56 1.77
C ILE A 216 -2.01 -10.61 1.00
N ILE A 217 -1.07 -11.30 1.66
CA ILE A 217 -0.34 -12.39 1.03
C ILE A 217 -1.32 -13.50 0.65
N GLU A 218 -2.20 -13.93 1.56
CA GLU A 218 -3.20 -14.95 1.28
C GLU A 218 -4.11 -14.56 0.11
N GLU A 219 -4.60 -13.32 0.09
CA GLU A 219 -5.38 -12.76 -1.02
C GLU A 219 -4.62 -12.84 -2.37
N ALA A 220 -3.31 -12.55 -2.37
CA ALA A 220 -2.50 -12.64 -3.58
C ALA A 220 -2.23 -14.10 -4.01
N LEU A 221 -1.95 -14.99 -3.07
CA LEU A 221 -1.77 -16.42 -3.36
C LEU A 221 -3.03 -17.01 -4.00
N GLU A 222 -4.22 -16.61 -3.54
CA GLU A 222 -5.50 -16.98 -4.14
C GLU A 222 -5.63 -16.46 -5.58
N ASP A 223 -5.36 -15.17 -5.79
CA ASP A 223 -5.49 -14.52 -7.10
C ASP A 223 -4.56 -15.12 -8.16
N PHE A 224 -3.34 -15.54 -7.77
CA PHE A 224 -2.37 -16.17 -8.67
C PHE A 224 -2.49 -17.70 -8.75
N HIS A 225 -3.50 -18.29 -8.12
CA HIS A 225 -3.68 -19.75 -8.04
C HIS A 225 -2.41 -20.48 -7.59
N TYR A 226 -1.71 -19.88 -6.61
CA TYR A 226 -0.42 -20.36 -6.14
C TYR A 226 -0.50 -21.80 -5.63
N ASN A 227 0.50 -22.59 -6.00
CA ASN A 227 0.68 -23.95 -5.51
C ASN A 227 2.11 -24.13 -4.96
N PRO A 228 2.26 -24.46 -3.66
CA PRO A 228 3.57 -24.67 -3.06
C PRO A 228 4.34 -25.87 -3.61
N ASP A 229 3.67 -26.81 -4.29
CA ASP A 229 4.33 -27.99 -4.87
C ASP A 229 4.90 -27.71 -6.28
N THR A 230 4.40 -26.70 -7.00
CA THR A 230 4.77 -26.41 -8.40
C THR A 230 5.37 -25.01 -8.62
N TYR A 231 5.61 -24.25 -7.54
CA TYR A 231 6.03 -22.84 -7.63
C TYR A 231 7.28 -22.57 -8.48
N ILE A 232 8.21 -23.52 -8.59
CA ILE A 232 9.42 -23.40 -9.43
C ILE A 232 9.04 -23.48 -10.92
N GLU A 233 8.15 -24.41 -11.26
CA GLU A 233 7.67 -24.64 -12.62
C GLU A 233 6.80 -23.47 -13.09
N ASP A 234 6.05 -22.87 -12.16
CA ASP A 234 5.16 -21.74 -12.39
C ASP A 234 5.86 -20.36 -12.31
N ASP A 235 7.20 -20.33 -12.16
CA ASP A 235 8.02 -19.11 -12.01
C ASP A 235 7.59 -18.18 -10.85
N ASN A 236 7.03 -18.78 -9.79
CA ASN A 236 6.38 -18.11 -8.67
C ASN A 236 7.28 -17.99 -7.42
N LEU A 237 8.60 -17.84 -7.61
CA LEU A 237 9.58 -17.78 -6.51
C LEU A 237 9.27 -16.66 -5.49
N LYS A 238 8.88 -15.47 -5.97
CA LYS A 238 8.55 -14.32 -5.10
C LYS A 238 7.25 -14.54 -4.31
N LEU A 239 6.27 -15.24 -4.89
CA LEU A 239 5.05 -15.65 -4.17
C LEU A 239 5.36 -16.72 -3.12
N HIS A 240 6.23 -17.69 -3.44
CA HIS A 240 6.66 -18.69 -2.47
C HIS A 240 7.38 -18.06 -1.27
N LEU A 241 8.30 -17.10 -1.49
CA LEU A 241 8.92 -16.33 -0.41
C LEU A 241 7.86 -15.65 0.47
N SER A 242 6.86 -15.04 -0.15
CA SER A 242 5.77 -14.37 0.56
C SER A 242 4.98 -15.37 1.42
N ASP A 243 4.67 -16.55 0.90
CA ASP A 243 3.99 -17.60 1.67
C ASP A 243 4.85 -18.11 2.85
N LEU A 244 6.14 -18.35 2.63
CA LEU A 244 7.05 -18.75 3.72
C LEU A 244 7.09 -17.71 4.84
N LEU A 245 7.22 -16.42 4.50
CA LEU A 245 7.17 -15.32 5.46
C LEU A 245 5.84 -15.30 6.22
N ARG A 246 4.71 -15.45 5.53
CA ARG A 246 3.38 -15.54 6.13
C ARG A 246 3.30 -16.69 7.13
N GLN A 247 3.75 -17.89 6.75
CA GLN A 247 3.77 -19.05 7.63
C GLN A 247 4.64 -18.83 8.88
N LYS A 248 5.82 -18.20 8.72
CA LYS A 248 6.70 -17.86 9.85
C LYS A 248 6.07 -16.81 10.76
N TYR A 249 5.43 -15.78 10.22
CA TYR A 249 4.69 -14.81 11.03
C TYR A 249 3.61 -15.49 11.88
N LEU A 250 2.78 -16.34 11.28
CA LEU A 250 1.71 -17.05 11.99
C LEU A 250 2.26 -17.99 13.08
N THR A 251 3.38 -18.67 12.80
CA THR A 251 4.00 -19.61 13.73
C THR A 251 4.63 -18.89 14.92
N LEU A 252 5.42 -17.85 14.67
CA LEU A 252 6.16 -17.10 15.68
C LEU A 252 5.26 -16.21 16.55
N SER A 253 4.14 -15.74 16.00
CA SER A 253 3.19 -14.85 16.69
C SER A 253 1.98 -15.55 17.31
N LYS A 254 1.93 -16.89 17.30
CA LYS A 254 0.75 -17.68 17.71
C LYS A 254 0.23 -17.34 19.12
N ASP A 255 1.13 -16.97 20.03
CA ASP A 255 0.83 -16.68 21.44
C ASP A 255 0.83 -15.16 21.74
N PHE A 256 0.93 -14.30 20.72
CA PHE A 256 0.96 -12.85 20.91
C PHE A 256 -0.41 -12.32 21.31
N SER A 257 -0.46 -11.62 22.46
CA SER A 257 -1.60 -10.79 22.82
C SER A 257 -1.69 -9.53 21.95
N ASP A 258 -2.84 -8.87 21.91
CA ASP A 258 -2.98 -7.61 21.15
C ASP A 258 -2.02 -6.52 21.63
N GLU A 259 -1.60 -6.55 22.90
CA GLU A 259 -0.58 -5.64 23.43
C GLU A 259 0.80 -5.86 22.78
N HIS A 260 1.21 -7.11 22.55
CA HIS A 260 2.45 -7.42 21.83
C HIS A 260 2.40 -6.83 20.41
N ILE A 261 1.26 -6.99 19.74
CA ILE A 261 1.04 -6.51 18.38
C ILE A 261 1.10 -5.00 18.32
N THR A 262 0.48 -4.30 19.28
CA THR A 262 0.55 -2.85 19.38
C THR A 262 1.99 -2.36 19.61
N ARG A 263 2.80 -3.05 20.43
CA ARG A 263 4.22 -2.68 20.64
C ARG A 263 5.03 -2.85 19.36
N ILE A 264 4.93 -4.00 18.69
CA ILE A 264 5.60 -4.25 17.40
C ILE A 264 5.20 -3.20 16.36
N PHE A 265 3.89 -2.92 16.25
CA PHE A 265 3.38 -1.93 15.32
C PHE A 265 3.97 -0.54 15.60
N ARG A 266 4.04 -0.13 16.87
CA ARG A 266 4.55 1.19 17.28
C ARG A 266 6.06 1.34 17.11
N HIS A 267 6.81 0.25 17.26
CA HIS A 267 8.24 0.26 17.01
C HIS A 267 8.50 0.65 15.55
N TRP A 268 7.85 -0.01 14.60
CA TRP A 268 8.09 0.25 13.18
C TRP A 268 7.47 1.58 12.70
N ASN A 269 8.28 2.41 12.03
CA ASN A 269 7.92 3.68 11.42
C ASN A 269 8.70 3.90 10.10
N ASP A 270 8.40 4.95 9.34
CA ASP A 270 9.05 5.18 8.03
C ASP A 270 10.58 5.33 8.12
N GLU A 271 11.15 5.68 9.29
CA GLU A 271 12.60 5.86 9.48
C GLU A 271 13.33 4.53 9.71
N ASN A 272 12.81 3.67 10.58
CA ASN A 272 13.48 2.40 10.92
C ASN A 272 13.10 1.23 10.00
N MET A 273 12.06 1.37 9.18
CA MET A 273 11.73 0.40 8.14
C MET A 273 12.82 0.24 7.08
N TYR A 274 13.78 1.17 6.97
CA TYR A 274 14.96 0.99 6.11
C TYR A 274 15.75 -0.28 6.45
N GLU A 275 15.80 -0.68 7.73
CA GLU A 275 16.46 -1.93 8.12
C GLU A 275 15.75 -3.15 7.50
N LEU A 276 14.42 -3.19 7.58
CA LEU A 276 13.64 -4.27 6.98
C LEU A 276 13.69 -4.25 5.45
N GLU A 277 13.80 -3.06 4.87
CA GLU A 277 13.97 -2.92 3.43
C GLU A 277 15.28 -3.55 2.94
N TYR A 278 16.38 -3.27 3.63
CA TYR A 278 17.68 -3.87 3.32
C TYR A 278 17.60 -5.39 3.35
N TRP A 279 17.06 -5.96 4.43
CA TRP A 279 16.94 -7.41 4.58
C TRP A 279 16.01 -8.05 3.53
N MET A 280 14.90 -7.39 3.19
CA MET A 280 14.00 -7.88 2.14
C MET A 280 14.67 -7.84 0.77
N THR A 281 15.50 -6.84 0.50
CA THR A 281 16.26 -6.75 -0.75
C THR A 281 17.24 -7.91 -0.85
N GLU A 282 18.01 -8.19 0.21
CA GLU A 282 18.92 -9.35 0.26
C GLU A 282 18.18 -10.69 0.08
N LEU A 283 16.99 -10.85 0.68
CA LEU A 283 16.13 -12.02 0.47
C LEU A 283 15.72 -12.15 -1.01
N ILE A 284 15.28 -11.06 -1.64
CA ILE A 284 14.82 -11.08 -3.04
C ILE A 284 16.00 -11.34 -4.00
N ASP A 285 17.11 -10.65 -3.81
CA ASP A 285 18.31 -10.77 -4.66
C ASP A 285 18.85 -12.22 -4.63
N SER A 286 18.81 -12.86 -3.45
CA SER A 286 19.20 -14.26 -3.32
C SER A 286 18.34 -15.22 -4.16
N LEU A 287 17.06 -14.90 -4.40
CA LEU A 287 16.17 -15.70 -5.24
C LEU A 287 16.45 -15.50 -6.73
N GLU A 288 16.86 -14.30 -7.12
CA GLU A 288 17.21 -14.00 -8.51
C GLU A 288 18.52 -14.72 -8.91
N ASP A 289 19.48 -14.80 -7.98
CA ASP A 289 20.71 -15.60 -8.12
C ASP A 289 20.40 -17.10 -8.23
N VAL A 290 19.45 -17.60 -7.43
CA VAL A 290 18.96 -18.99 -7.47
C VAL A 290 18.25 -19.29 -8.80
N SER A 291 17.45 -18.37 -9.34
CA SER A 291 16.58 -18.66 -10.51
C SER A 291 17.33 -19.06 -11.80
N LEU A 292 18.58 -18.61 -11.97
CA LEU A 292 19.40 -18.90 -13.15
C LEU A 292 20.49 -19.94 -12.86
N LEU A 293 21.09 -19.91 -11.66
CA LEU A 293 22.10 -20.88 -11.27
C LEU A 293 21.51 -22.22 -10.80
N GLN A 294 20.39 -22.27 -10.08
CA GLN A 294 19.74 -23.53 -9.68
C GLN A 294 19.23 -24.31 -10.92
N LYS A 295 18.65 -23.61 -11.91
CA LYS A 295 18.28 -24.19 -13.22
C LYS A 295 19.48 -24.80 -13.96
N LEU A 296 20.69 -24.28 -13.77
CA LEU A 296 21.95 -24.79 -14.34
C LEU A 296 22.69 -25.80 -13.43
N HIS A 297 22.50 -25.72 -12.11
CA HIS A 297 23.21 -26.46 -11.07
C HIS A 297 22.50 -27.75 -10.68
N ASP A 298 21.17 -27.78 -10.66
CA ASP A 298 20.38 -29.01 -10.47
C ASP A 298 20.54 -29.98 -11.66
N LEU A 299 21.05 -29.48 -12.80
CA LEU A 299 21.51 -30.28 -13.93
C LEU A 299 22.88 -30.95 -13.70
N VAL A 300 23.68 -30.52 -12.71
CA VAL A 300 25.11 -30.88 -12.64
C VAL A 300 25.62 -31.33 -11.27
N SER A 301 25.06 -30.93 -10.12
CA SER A 301 25.72 -31.23 -8.84
C SER A 301 24.79 -31.29 -7.63
N SER A 302 24.66 -32.51 -7.07
CA SER A 302 24.37 -32.73 -5.67
C SER A 302 25.53 -32.21 -4.82
N GLU A 303 25.23 -31.53 -3.72
CA GLU A 303 26.13 -31.02 -2.68
C GLU A 303 26.70 -29.60 -2.90
N LYS A 304 26.14 -28.63 -2.17
CA LYS A 304 26.93 -27.59 -1.48
C LYS A 304 26.13 -26.90 -0.36
N GLU A 305 26.88 -26.44 0.65
CA GLU A 305 26.48 -25.55 1.76
C GLU A 305 25.74 -24.33 1.18
N GLY A 306 24.41 -24.45 1.12
CA GLY A 306 23.54 -23.50 0.47
C GLY A 306 23.09 -22.40 1.42
N TYR A 307 22.86 -21.22 0.87
CA TYR A 307 22.00 -20.22 1.49
C TYR A 307 20.69 -20.91 1.94
N ASP A 308 20.48 -20.96 3.25
CA ASP A 308 19.28 -21.57 3.82
C ASP A 308 18.17 -20.53 3.80
N LEU A 309 17.37 -20.55 2.72
CA LEU A 309 16.24 -19.66 2.52
C LEU A 309 15.27 -19.72 3.72
N ASP A 310 15.02 -20.91 4.27
CA ASP A 310 14.13 -21.07 5.42
C ASP A 310 14.67 -20.36 6.66
N GLN A 311 15.98 -20.44 6.89
CA GLN A 311 16.64 -19.71 7.98
C GLN A 311 16.62 -18.20 7.76
N ALA A 312 16.90 -17.73 6.53
CA ALA A 312 16.89 -16.30 6.20
C ALA A 312 15.48 -15.68 6.35
N VAL A 313 14.45 -16.40 5.90
CA VAL A 313 13.03 -16.03 6.10
C VAL A 313 12.69 -15.99 7.58
N GLU A 314 13.15 -16.98 8.36
CA GLU A 314 12.92 -17.00 9.80
C GLU A 314 13.60 -15.83 10.52
N ASP A 315 14.84 -15.51 10.17
CA ASP A 315 15.57 -14.38 10.75
C ASP A 315 14.89 -13.05 10.43
N TYR A 316 14.41 -12.87 9.19
CA TYR A 316 13.59 -11.72 8.81
C TYR A 316 12.31 -11.63 9.64
N ALA A 317 11.57 -12.73 9.75
CA ALA A 317 10.31 -12.77 10.48
C ALA A 317 10.51 -12.47 11.97
N ARG A 318 11.59 -12.99 12.58
CA ARG A 318 11.98 -12.68 13.96
C ARG A 318 12.32 -11.20 14.13
N LYS A 319 13.12 -10.65 13.22
CA LYS A 319 13.47 -9.22 13.23
C LYS A 319 12.21 -8.35 13.17
N PHE A 320 11.32 -8.59 12.20
CA PHE A 320 10.04 -7.88 12.09
C PHE A 320 9.20 -8.00 13.37
N LEU A 321 9.09 -9.19 13.96
CA LEU A 321 8.30 -9.44 15.16
C LEU A 321 8.99 -9.01 16.46
N LEU A 322 10.18 -8.40 16.38
CA LEU A 322 11.00 -8.00 17.53
C LEU A 322 11.27 -9.17 18.47
N LEU A 323 11.70 -10.29 17.90
CA LEU A 323 12.10 -11.48 18.62
C LEU A 323 13.62 -11.65 18.56
N ASP A 324 14.22 -12.10 19.67
CA ASP A 324 15.60 -12.58 19.63
C ASP A 324 15.71 -13.97 18.98
N LYS A 325 16.95 -14.46 18.89
CA LYS A 325 17.27 -15.80 18.37
C LYS A 325 16.61 -16.94 19.15
N ASP A 326 16.33 -16.73 20.43
CA ASP A 326 15.73 -17.71 21.32
C ASP A 326 14.18 -17.59 21.34
N GLY A 327 13.63 -16.59 20.64
CA GLY A 327 12.20 -16.33 20.52
C GLY A 327 11.62 -15.46 21.66
N ASN A 328 12.46 -14.76 22.41
CA ASN A 328 12.01 -13.86 23.46
C ASN A 328 11.53 -12.52 22.88
N ASP A 329 10.45 -11.98 23.44
CA ASP A 329 9.85 -10.69 23.07
C ASP A 329 10.76 -9.50 23.45
N LEU A 330 11.35 -8.86 22.45
CA LEU A 330 12.17 -7.64 22.57
C LEU A 330 11.33 -6.36 22.47
N SER A 331 10.03 -6.44 22.15
CA SER A 331 9.18 -5.25 21.93
C SER A 331 9.01 -4.36 23.17
N LYS A 332 9.41 -4.84 24.35
CA LYS A 332 9.41 -4.04 25.60
C LYS A 332 10.65 -3.18 25.76
N GLU A 333 11.74 -3.54 25.08
CA GLU A 333 13.02 -2.84 25.10
C GLU A 333 13.16 -1.85 23.94
N ALA A 334 12.21 -1.89 23.00
CA ALA A 334 12.28 -1.32 21.66
C ALA A 334 11.37 -0.10 21.45
#